data_AF-A0A967SME4-F1
#
_entry.id   AF-A0A967SME4-F1
#
_cell.length_a   1.000
_cell.length_b   1.000
_cell.length_c   1.000
_cell.angle_alpha   90.00
_cell.angle_beta   90.00
_cell.angle_gamma   90.00
#
_symmetry.space_group_name_H-M   'P 1'
#
loop_
_entity.id
_entity.type
_entity.pdbx_description
1 polymer ?
#
loop_
_entity_poly.entity_id
_entity_poly.type
_entity_poly.pdbx_seq_one_letter_code
_entity_poly.pdbx_strand_id
1 'polypeptide(L)' 'QSKETAIVMLADSVESAARVLPDPTPESIEELVDRIVQVKIDAKQLDDTPLTLEELARIKEQFVNVL' A
#
# COMPACT_ATOMS: atom_id res chain seq x y z
N GLN A 1 -7.63 13.90 5.43
CA GLN A 1 -7.24 13.44 4.07
C GLN A 1 -8.45 12.78 3.41
N SER A 2 -8.63 12.87 2.08
CA SER A 2 -9.71 12.12 1.42
C SER A 2 -9.31 10.64 1.24
N LYS A 3 -10.27 9.76 0.91
CA LYS A 3 -9.96 8.35 0.62
C LYS A 3 -9.01 8.25 -0.57
N GLU A 4 -9.27 9.04 -1.61
CA GLU A 4 -8.50 9.08 -2.85
C GLU A 4 -7.06 9.54 -2.58
N THR A 5 -6.86 10.53 -1.72
CA THR A 5 -5.50 10.98 -1.35
C THR A 5 -4.73 9.89 -0.63
N ALA A 6 -5.38 9.15 0.27
CA ALA A 6 -4.75 8.02 0.96
C ALA A 6 -4.38 6.88 -0.01
N ILE A 7 -5.28 6.54 -0.93
CA ILE A 7 -5.04 5.51 -1.95
C ILE A 7 -3.87 5.89 -2.86
N VAL A 8 -3.85 7.13 -3.37
CA VAL A 8 -2.76 7.62 -4.24
C VAL A 8 -1.43 7.62 -3.50
N MET A 9 -1.41 8.03 -2.23
CA MET A 9 -0.19 8.01 -1.41
C MET A 9 0.35 6.58 -1.20
N LEU A 10 -0.53 5.61 -0.96
CA LEU A 10 -0.13 4.22 -0.83
C LEU A 10 0.38 3.67 -2.17
N ALA A 11 -0.34 3.93 -3.26
CA ALA A 11 0.03 3.47 -4.59
C ALA A 11 1.41 4.00 -5.03
N ASP A 12 1.68 5.30 -4.84
CA ASP A 12 2.97 5.93 -5.13
C ASP A 12 4.12 5.29 -4.33
N SER A 13 3.88 5.04 -3.04
CA SER A 13 4.87 4.42 -2.16
C SER A 13 5.20 2.99 -2.61
N VAL A 14 4.17 2.21 -2.94
CA VAL A 14 4.32 0.82 -3.39
C VAL A 14 5.01 0.76 -4.76
N GLU A 15 4.57 1.56 -5.73
CA GLU A 15 5.14 1.61 -7.08
C GLU A 15 6.63 1.96 -7.05
N SER A 16 6.98 3.01 -6.29
CA SER A 16 8.36 3.45 -6.14
C SER A 16 9.26 2.37 -5.55
N ALA A 17 8.75 1.61 -4.59
CA ALA A 17 9.50 0.54 -3.95
C ALA A 17 9.57 -0.74 -4.82
N ALA A 18 8.48 -1.06 -5.52
CA ALA A 18 8.43 -2.21 -6.43
C ALA A 18 9.38 -2.03 -7.61
N ARG A 19 9.53 -0.80 -8.12
CA ARG A 19 10.41 -0.46 -9.25
C ARG A 19 11.89 -0.81 -9.03
N VAL A 20 12.33 -0.87 -7.78
CA VAL A 20 13.73 -1.19 -7.41
C VAL A 20 13.89 -2.61 -6.87
N LEU A 21 12.84 -3.41 -6.89
CA LEU A 21 12.87 -4.80 -6.44
C LEU A 21 13.56 -5.66 -7.51
N PRO A 22 14.67 -6.36 -7.19
CA PRO A 22 15.48 -7.06 -8.20
C PRO A 22 14.76 -8.27 -8.82
N ASP A 23 13.91 -8.97 -8.07
CA ASP A 23 13.16 -10.13 -8.53
C ASP A 23 11.71 -10.06 -8.01
N PRO A 24 10.81 -9.36 -8.71
CA PRO A 24 9.42 -9.21 -8.28
C PRO A 24 8.63 -10.51 -8.51
N THR A 25 8.45 -11.29 -7.45
CA THR A 25 7.47 -12.39 -7.37
C THR A 25 6.19 -11.92 -6.68
N PRO A 26 5.03 -12.56 -6.94
CA PRO A 26 3.78 -12.21 -6.25
C PRO A 26 3.91 -12.17 -4.72
N GLU A 27 4.63 -13.14 -4.14
CA GLU A 27 4.91 -13.22 -2.70
C GLU A 27 5.75 -12.03 -2.22
N SER A 28 6.81 -11.68 -2.95
CA SER A 28 7.67 -10.54 -2.60
C SER A 28 6.96 -9.19 -2.73
N ILE A 29 6.02 -9.07 -3.68
CA ILE A 29 5.19 -7.87 -3.86
C ILE A 29 4.18 -7.78 -2.71
N GLU A 30 3.55 -8.89 -2.32
CA GLU A 30 2.65 -8.93 -1.17
C GLU A 30 3.37 -8.51 0.12
N GLU A 31 4.55 -9.07 0.40
CA GLU A 31 5.37 -8.68 1.55
C GLU A 31 5.75 -7.19 1.50
N LEU A 32 6.07 -6.67 0.32
CA LEU A 32 6.39 -5.26 0.13
C LEU A 32 5.20 -4.35 0.40
N VAL A 33 4.03 -4.67 -0.15
CA VAL A 33 2.77 -3.94 0.06
C VAL A 33 2.43 -3.91 1.54
N ASP A 34 2.51 -5.06 2.22
CA ASP A 34 2.24 -5.21 3.65
C ASP A 34 3.15 -4.32 4.48
N ARG A 35 4.45 -4.37 4.21
CA ARG A 35 5.45 -3.55 4.90
C ARG A 35 5.17 -2.06 4.73
N ILE A 36 4.87 -1.61 3.51
CA ILE A 36 4.62 -0.19 3.23
C ILE A 36 3.37 0.28 3.96
N VAL A 37 2.27 -0.48 3.87
CA VAL A 37 1.03 -0.14 4.56
C VAL A 37 1.26 -0.08 6.07
N GLN A 38 2.00 -1.04 6.64
CA GLN A 38 2.31 -1.04 8.07
C GLN A 38 3.11 0.20 8.48
N VAL A 39 4.13 0.59 7.71
CA VAL A 39 4.92 1.82 7.97
C VAL A 39 4.02 3.06 7.99
N LYS A 40 3.01 3.14 7.13
CA LYS A 40 2.07 4.28 7.07
C LYS A 40 1.12 4.30 8.27
N ILE A 41 0.67 3.12 8.72
CA ILE A 41 -0.14 2.96 9.93
C ILE A 41 0.68 3.37 11.16
N ASP A 42 1.89 2.85 11.31
CA ASP A 42 2.77 3.12 12.46
C ASP A 42 3.12 4.62 12.55
N ALA A 43 3.28 5.26 11.39
CA ALA A 43 3.50 6.70 11.27
C ALA A 43 2.22 7.55 11.44
N LYS A 44 1.07 6.93 11.73
CA LYS A 44 -0.25 7.58 11.89
C LYS A 44 -0.69 8.40 10.67
N GLN A 45 -0.18 8.07 9.48
CA GLN A 45 -0.48 8.82 8.26
C GLN A 45 -1.88 8.51 7.71
N LEU A 46 -2.50 7.42 8.18
CA LEU A 46 -3.85 7.00 7.81
C LEU A 46 -4.91 7.39 8.86
N ASP A 47 -4.52 7.89 10.03
CA ASP A 47 -5.44 8.20 11.15
C ASP A 47 -6.53 9.21 10.76
N ASP A 48 -6.19 10.21 9.94
CA ASP A 48 -7.11 11.25 9.43
C ASP A 48 -7.69 10.92 8.04
N THR A 49 -7.75 9.63 7.70
CA THR A 49 -8.37 9.14 6.45
C THR A 49 -9.63 8.34 6.76
N PRO A 50 -10.71 8.47 5.99
CA PRO A 50 -11.93 7.69 6.21
C PRO A 50 -11.82 6.27 5.59
N LEU A 51 -10.64 5.65 5.64
CA LEU A 51 -10.41 4.28 5.17
C LEU A 51 -10.75 3.29 6.28
N THR A 52 -11.55 2.28 5.94
CA THR A 52 -11.76 1.14 6.84
C THR A 52 -10.65 0.09 6.66
N LEU A 53 -10.49 -0.79 7.65
CA LEU A 53 -9.56 -1.93 7.53
C LEU A 53 -9.94 -2.87 6.37
N GLU A 54 -11.24 -3.02 6.08
CA GLU A 54 -11.73 -3.79 4.93
C GLU A 54 -11.33 -3.13 3.61
N GLU A 55 -11.51 -1.82 3.48
CA GLU A 55 -11.06 -1.08 2.30
C GLU A 55 -9.55 -1.18 2.13
N LEU A 56 -8.80 -1.09 3.23
CA LEU A 56 -7.34 -1.22 3.21
C LEU A 56 -6.90 -2.61 2.75
N ALA A 57 -7.55 -3.68 3.22
CA ALA A 57 -7.29 -5.04 2.75
C ALA A 57 -7.53 -5.17 1.24
N ARG A 58 -8.66 -4.65 0.74
CA ARG A 58 -8.95 -4.64 -0.69
C ARG A 58 -7.93 -3.83 -1.50
N ILE A 59 -7.48 -2.69 -0.99
CA ILE A 59 -6.44 -1.86 -1.62
C ILE A 59 -5.14 -2.65 -1.74
N LYS A 60 -4.72 -3.34 -0.66
CA LYS A 60 -3.51 -4.18 -0.67
C LYS A 60 -3.58 -5.25 -1.75
N GLU A 61 -4.69 -5.99 -1.80
CA GLU A 61 -4.92 -7.02 -2.82
C GLU A 61 -4.86 -6.44 -4.24
N GLN A 62 -5.44 -5.26 -4.46
CA GLN A 62 -5.39 -4.62 -5.78
C GLN A 62 -3.98 -4.18 -6.17
N PHE A 63 -3.13 -3.75 -5.23
CA PHE A 63 -1.74 -3.44 -5.55
C PHE A 63 -0.95 -4.67 -5.97
N VAL A 64 -1.12 -5.80 -5.28
CA VAL A 64 -0.47 -7.07 -5.66
C VAL A 64 -0.91 -7.55 -7.04
N ASN A 65 -2.18 -7.34 -7.40
CA ASN A 65 -2.70 -7.78 -8.70
C ASN A 65 -2.24 -6.93 -9.89
N VAL A 66 -1.83 -5.68 -9.66
CA VAL A 66 -1.49 -4.72 -10.73
C VAL A 66 0.03 -4.65 -11.00
N LEU A 67 0.85 -4.97 -9.99
CA LEU A 67 2.31 -4.96 -10.05
C LEU A 67 2.87 -6.30 -10.52
#